data_AF-A0A7V9NU97-F1
#
_entry.id   AF-A0A7V9NU97-F1
#
_cell.length_a   1.000
_cell.length_b   1.000
_cell.length_c   1.000
_cell.angle_alpha   90.00
_cell.angle_beta   90.00
_cell.angle_gamma   90.00
#
_symmetry.space_group_name_H-M   'P 1'
#
loop_
_entity.id
_entity.type
_entity.pdbx_description
1 polymer ?
#
loop_
_entity_poly.entity_id
_entity_poly.type
_entity_poly.pdbx_seq_one_letter_code
_entity_poly.pdbx_strand_id
1 'polypeptide(L)' 'MFGLGTTELIIVLVVVMLVFGSSRLPKLARSLGQAQKEFKEGINEGGTKDDDKTVTDK' A
#
# COMPACT_ATOMS: atom_id res chain seq x y z
N MET A 1 -0.29 26.61 -14.16
CA MET A 1 -0.47 27.32 -12.87
C MET A 1 -1.39 26.54 -11.94
N PHE A 2 -1.15 25.24 -11.71
CA PHE A 2 -1.87 24.42 -10.73
C PHE A 2 -1.00 23.19 -10.44
N GLY A 3 0.10 23.40 -9.74
CA GLY A 3 0.81 22.30 -9.11
C GLY A 3 0.09 22.04 -7.80
N LEU A 4 -0.47 20.84 -7.62
CA LEU A 4 -0.95 20.41 -6.30
C LEU A 4 0.25 20.47 -5.37
N GLY A 5 0.33 21.54 -4.58
CA GLY A 5 1.38 21.71 -3.61
C GLY A 5 1.20 20.72 -2.47
N THR A 6 2.26 20.54 -1.71
CA THR A 6 2.22 19.79 -0.45
C THR A 6 1.14 20.31 0.49
N THR A 7 0.87 21.62 0.45
CA THR A 7 -0.20 22.26 1.23
C THR A 7 -1.60 21.78 0.83
N GLU A 8 -1.96 21.79 -0.46
CA GLU A 8 -3.27 21.29 -0.91
C GLU A 8 -3.47 19.81 -0.57
N LEU A 9 -2.42 18.99 -0.72
CA LEU A 9 -2.47 17.58 -0.36
C LEU A 9 -2.74 17.38 1.15
N ILE A 10 -2.14 18.19 2.01
CA ILE A 10 -2.39 18.13 3.46
C ILE A 10 -3.84 18.51 3.78
N ILE A 11 -4.38 19.54 3.14
CA ILE A 11 -5.78 19.95 3.36
C ILE A 11 -6.74 18.81 2.95
N VAL A 12 -6.52 18.20 1.79
CA VAL A 12 -7.32 17.05 1.34
C VAL A 12 -7.18 15.88 2.31
N LEU A 13 -5.96 15.58 2.77
CA LEU A 13 -5.72 14.53 3.75
C LEU A 13 -6.52 14.78 5.03
N VAL A 14 -6.52 16.00 5.56
CA VAL A 14 -7.28 16.38 6.76
C VAL A 14 -8.78 16.17 6.55
N VAL A 15 -9.33 16.60 5.41
CA VAL A 15 -10.77 16.41 5.10
C VAL A 15 -11.13 14.93 5.04
N VAL A 16 -10.32 14.11 4.35
CA VAL A 16 -10.51 12.65 4.30
C VAL A 16 -10.43 12.06 5.71
N MET A 17 -9.48 12.53 6.53
CA MET A 17 -9.29 12.06 7.90
C MET A 17 -10.45 12.46 8.83
N LEU A 18 -11.14 13.57 8.57
CA LEU A 18 -12.36 13.95 9.28
C LEU A 18 -13.57 13.07 8.90
N VAL A 19 -13.72 12.75 7.61
CA VAL A 19 -14.83 11.93 7.10
C VAL A 19 -14.67 10.46 7.52
N PHE A 20 -13.48 9.90 7.31
CA PHE A 20 -13.21 8.48 7.57
C PHE A 20 -12.70 8.21 8.99
N GLY A 21 -12.10 9.22 9.64
CA GLY A 21 -11.44 9.10 10.93
C GLY A 21 -9.99 8.63 10.84
N SER A 22 -9.15 9.08 11.78
CA SER A 22 -7.72 8.73 11.86
C SER A 22 -7.43 7.23 11.99
N SER A 23 -8.39 6.46 12.51
CA SER A 23 -8.24 5.02 12.71
C SER A 23 -8.61 4.19 11.47
N ARG A 24 -9.47 4.68 10.58
CA ARG A 24 -10.00 3.86 9.48
C ARG A 24 -9.12 3.84 8.25
N LEU A 25 -8.50 4.96 7.89
CA LEU A 25 -7.47 5.02 6.84
C LEU A 25 -6.36 3.97 7.03
N PRO A 26 -5.67 3.88 8.18
CA PRO A 26 -4.61 2.90 8.38
C PRO A 26 -5.14 1.45 8.47
N LYS A 27 -6.36 1.25 8.98
CA LYS A 27 -6.99 -0.08 9.00
C LYS A 27 -7.27 -0.58 7.58
N LEU A 28 -7.85 0.26 6.73
CA LEU A 28 -8.11 -0.04 5.31
C LEU A 28 -6.81 -0.28 4.54
N ALA A 29 -5.79 0.56 4.76
CA ALA A 29 -4.48 0.38 4.14
C ALA A 29 -3.82 -0.95 4.55
N ARG A 30 -3.94 -1.34 5.83
CA ARG A 30 -3.44 -2.64 6.31
C ARG A 30 -4.17 -3.82 5.67
N SER A 31 -5.50 -3.79 5.61
CA SER A 31 -6.27 -4.88 4.99
C SER A 31 -6.04 -4.97 3.48
N LEU A 32 -5.95 -3.83 2.78
CA LEU A 32 -5.60 -3.78 1.36
C LEU A 32 -4.17 -4.27 1.11
N GLY A 33 -3.22 -3.89 1.98
CA GLY A 33 -1.83 -4.33 1.87
C GLY A 33 -1.67 -5.84 2.11
N GLN A 34 -2.40 -6.39 3.08
CA GLN A 34 -2.45 -7.84 3.31
C GLN A 34 -3.05 -8.57 2.10
N ALA A 35 -4.20 -8.11 1.60
CA ALA A 35 -4.83 -8.70 0.41
C ALA A 35 -3.92 -8.59 -0.83
N GLN A 36 -3.24 -7.46 -1.04
CA GLN A 36 -2.29 -7.30 -2.15
C GLN A 36 -1.08 -8.23 -2.00
N LYS A 37 -0.56 -8.41 -0.78
CA LYS A 37 0.55 -9.32 -0.50
C LYS A 37 0.16 -10.76 -0.82
N GLU A 38 -0.96 -11.24 -0.27
CA GLU A 38 -1.46 -12.61 -0.49
C GLU A 38 -1.81 -12.83 -1.97
N PHE A 39 -2.38 -11.82 -2.64
CA PHE A 39 -2.66 -11.86 -4.07
C PHE A 39 -1.38 -11.99 -4.91
N LYS A 40 -0.33 -11.22 -4.57
CA LYS A 40 0.96 -11.30 -5.25
C LYS A 40 1.67 -12.62 -4.99
N GLU A 41 1.60 -13.13 -3.76
CA GLU A 41 2.16 -14.43 -3.36
C GLU A 41 1.47 -15.58 -4.10
N GLY A 42 0.13 -15.59 -4.15
CA GLY A 42 -0.63 -16.60 -4.90
C GLY A 42 -0.41 -16.55 -6.42
N ILE A 43 -0.20 -15.35 -6.99
CA ILE A 43 0.18 -15.22 -8.41
C ILE A 43 1.59 -15.76 -8.66
N ASN A 44 2.55 -15.44 -7.79
CA ASN A 44 3.93 -15.91 -7.92
C ASN A 44 4.06 -17.43 -7.69
N GLU A 45 3.24 -18.03 -6.82
CA GLU A 45 3.20 -19.49 -6.66
C GLU A 45 2.50 -20.19 -7.84
N GLY A 46 1.51 -19.54 -8.45
CA GLY A 46 0.75 -20.09 -9.58
C GLY A 46 1.41 -19.92 -10.96
N GLY A 47 2.27 -18.91 -11.11
CA GLY A 47 3.00 -18.63 -12.35
C GLY A 47 4.51 -18.72 -12.13
N THR A 48 5.06 -19.92 -12.33
CA THR A 48 6.51 -20.17 -12.41
C THR A 48 7.33 -19.71 -11.20
N LYS A 49 7.77 -20.70 -10.41
CA LYS A 49 9.03 -20.61 -9.65
C LYS A 49 10.19 -20.41 -10.63
N ASP A 50 10.45 -19.19 -11.04
CA ASP A 50 11.74 -18.73 -11.55
C ASP A 50 11.79 -17.24 -11.21
N ASP A 51 12.29 -16.92 -10.03
CA ASP A 51 13.41 -16.01 -9.88
C ASP A 51 13.70 -15.81 -8.38
N ASP A 52 14.96 -16.11 -8.05
CA ASP A 52 15.71 -15.74 -6.84
C ASP A 52 15.55 -16.59 -5.56
N LYS A 53 16.18 -17.78 -5.62
CA LYS A 53 16.97 -18.28 -4.48
C LYS A 53 18.46 -18.01 -4.75
N THR A 54 18.97 -16.82 -4.43
CA THR A 54 20.40 -16.50 -4.42
C THR A 54 20.58 -15.16 -3.70
N VAL A 55 21.21 -14.95 -2.54
CA VAL A 55 22.50 -15.41 -2.01
C VAL A 55 22.63 -14.79 -0.59
N THR A 56 23.04 -15.59 0.40
CA THR A 56 23.83 -15.22 1.59
C THR A 56 23.22 -14.32 2.68
N ASP A 57 22.96 -14.92 3.85
CA ASP A 57 23.81 -14.62 5.02
C ASP A 57 24.10 -15.91 5.80
N LYS A 58 25.40 -16.25 5.79
CA LYS A 58 26.15 -17.27 6.54
C LYS A 58 26.35 -18.67 5.96
#